data_AF-A0A0F8XTS8-F1
#
_entry.id   AF-A0A0F8XTS8-F1
#
_cell.length_a   1.000
_cell.length_b   1.000
_cell.length_c   1.000
_cell.angle_alpha   90.00
_cell.angle_beta   90.00
_cell.angle_gamma   90.00
#
_symmetry.space_group_name_H-M   'P 1'
#
loop_
_entity.id
_entity.type
_entity.pdbx_description
1 polymer ?
#
loop_
_entity_poly.entity_id
_entity_poly.type
_entity_poly.pdbx_seq_one_letter_code
_entity_poly.pdbx_strand_id
1 'polypeptide(L)'
;MPNAQDAPLEVYTICNVGGTGSGKTLGLLTLPGKKFDYIFDPNALKTLRGHDVDYETFIPEHLDLDAVTLALNNRDKISDPPEPKTYIEFEKHLESHLKDGFFDPYTVIGLDSITTFTSVVLDRIQHLNGRFGEHPTVADNVAT
;
A
#
# COMPACT_ATOMS: atom_id res chain seq x y z
N MET A 1 11.92 10.62 -40.32
CA MET A 1 10.83 10.96 -39.37
C MET A 1 11.36 10.66 -37.97
N PRO A 2 11.10 11.49 -36.96
CA PRO A 2 11.48 11.18 -35.58
C PRO A 2 10.75 9.92 -35.08
N ASN A 3 11.38 9.14 -34.20
CA ASN A 3 10.81 7.92 -33.61
C ASN A 3 10.32 8.21 -32.18
N ALA A 4 9.15 7.67 -31.80
CA ALA A 4 8.57 7.86 -30.48
C ALA A 4 9.40 7.24 -29.34
N GLN A 5 10.29 6.28 -29.63
CA GLN A 5 11.23 5.71 -28.66
C GLN A 5 12.30 6.73 -28.21
N ASP A 6 12.56 7.74 -29.05
CA ASP A 6 13.54 8.80 -28.76
C ASP A 6 12.89 10.00 -28.06
N ALA A 7 11.59 9.90 -27.71
CA ALA A 7 10.91 10.95 -26.97
C ALA A 7 11.52 11.06 -25.55
N PRO A 8 11.75 12.29 -25.05
CA PRO A 8 12.29 12.47 -23.71
C PRO A 8 11.36 11.87 -22.67
N LEU A 9 11.94 11.14 -21.72
CA LEU A 9 11.24 10.63 -20.54
C LEU A 9 10.96 11.79 -19.58
N GLU A 10 9.69 11.98 -19.27
CA GLU A 10 9.24 12.86 -18.20
C GLU A 10 8.72 12.01 -17.04
N VAL A 11 9.05 12.42 -15.81
CA VAL A 11 8.57 11.75 -14.59
C VAL A 11 7.23 12.35 -14.21
N TYR A 12 6.18 11.51 -14.19
CA TYR A 12 4.84 11.91 -13.78
C TYR A 12 4.40 11.11 -12.56
N THR A 13 3.82 11.80 -11.58
CA THR A 13 3.08 11.16 -10.48
C THR A 13 1.59 11.18 -10.83
N ILE A 14 0.98 10.00 -10.94
CA ILE A 14 -0.43 9.85 -11.30
C ILE A 14 -1.17 9.24 -10.12
N CYS A 15 -2.20 9.95 -9.63
CA CYS A 15 -3.15 9.39 -8.66
C CYS A 15 -4.41 8.94 -9.39
N ASN A 16 -4.58 7.62 -9.55
CA ASN A 16 -5.74 7.05 -10.23
C ASN A 16 -6.87 6.76 -9.25
N VAL A 17 -7.94 7.57 -9.28
CA VAL A 17 -9.07 7.50 -8.35
C VAL A 17 -10.35 7.06 -9.05
N GLY A 18 -11.19 6.32 -8.34
CA GLY A 18 -12.46 5.82 -8.88
C GLY A 18 -13.10 4.76 -7.98
N GLY A 19 -14.39 4.48 -8.23
CA GLY A 19 -15.14 3.47 -7.48
C GLY A 19 -14.57 2.05 -7.64
N THR A 20 -15.04 1.12 -6.80
CA THR A 20 -14.71 -0.30 -6.94
C THR A 20 -15.14 -0.81 -8.32
N GLY A 21 -14.29 -1.60 -8.97
CA GLY A 21 -14.56 -2.13 -10.32
C GLY A 21 -14.40 -1.13 -11.47
N SER A 22 -13.96 0.12 -11.21
CA SER A 22 -13.75 1.13 -12.26
C SER A 22 -12.51 0.89 -13.14
N GLY A 23 -11.79 -0.22 -12.96
CA GLY A 23 -10.60 -0.55 -13.75
C GLY A 23 -9.32 0.19 -13.36
N LYS A 24 -9.18 0.63 -12.10
CA LYS A 24 -7.97 1.37 -11.65
C LYS A 24 -6.67 0.59 -11.88
N THR A 25 -6.63 -0.66 -11.44
CA THR A 25 -5.50 -1.57 -11.65
C THR A 25 -5.23 -1.83 -13.14
N LEU A 26 -6.28 -1.90 -13.97
CA LEU A 26 -6.14 -1.99 -15.43
C LEU A 26 -5.48 -0.75 -16.03
N GLY A 27 -5.68 0.42 -15.43
CA GLY A 27 -5.01 1.66 -15.82
C GLY A 27 -3.49 1.54 -15.82
N LEU A 28 -2.90 0.85 -14.84
CA LEU A 28 -1.44 0.58 -14.78
C LEU A 28 -0.96 -0.15 -16.04
N LEU A 29 -1.75 -1.10 -16.54
CA LEU A 29 -1.41 -1.92 -17.70
C LEU A 29 -1.40 -1.11 -19.01
N THR A 30 -2.08 0.04 -19.03
CA THR A 30 -2.12 0.92 -20.21
C THR A 30 -0.88 1.79 -20.37
N LEU A 31 -0.07 1.93 -19.31
CA LEU A 31 1.16 2.73 -19.36
C LEU A 31 2.27 1.99 -20.12
N PRO A 32 3.08 2.67 -20.95
CA PRO A 32 4.17 2.03 -21.69
C PRO A 32 5.35 1.65 -20.77
N GLY A 33 6.16 0.68 -21.21
CA GLY A 33 7.39 0.27 -20.52
C GLY A 33 7.21 -0.88 -19.51
N LYS A 34 8.31 -1.28 -18.87
CA LYS A 34 8.33 -2.36 -17.87
C LYS A 34 7.73 -1.85 -16.56
N LYS A 35 6.95 -2.71 -15.89
CA LYS A 35 6.13 -2.34 -14.74
C LYS A 35 6.54 -3.12 -13.50
N PHE A 36 6.56 -2.43 -12.37
CA PHE A 36 6.63 -3.01 -11.04
C PHE A 36 5.44 -2.49 -10.22
N ASP A 37 4.80 -3.34 -9.42
CA ASP A 37 3.66 -2.93 -8.59
C ASP A 37 3.81 -3.39 -7.13
N TYR A 38 3.69 -2.47 -6.20
CA TYR A 38 3.55 -2.79 -4.78
C TYR A 38 2.08 -3.03 -4.46
N ILE A 39 1.77 -4.24 -4.01
CA ILE A 39 0.40 -4.69 -3.80
C ILE A 39 0.08 -4.75 -2.31
N PHE A 40 -0.80 -3.85 -1.88
CA PHE A 40 -1.37 -3.77 -0.55
C PHE A 40 -2.82 -4.32 -0.51
N ASP A 41 -3.50 -4.41 -1.66
CA ASP A 41 -4.83 -5.04 -1.77
C ASP A 41 -4.75 -6.35 -2.57
N PRO A 42 -5.12 -7.52 -2.00
CA PRO A 42 -5.04 -8.81 -2.67
C PRO A 42 -5.87 -8.90 -3.97
N ASN A 43 -6.87 -8.03 -4.17
CA ASN A 43 -7.66 -8.04 -5.39
C ASN A 43 -6.91 -7.52 -6.61
N ALA A 44 -5.84 -6.74 -6.44
CA ALA A 44 -5.03 -6.25 -7.57
C ALA A 44 -4.47 -7.42 -8.40
N LEU A 45 -3.98 -8.48 -7.72
CA LEU A 45 -3.44 -9.69 -8.37
C LEU A 45 -4.44 -10.39 -9.30
N LYS A 46 -5.75 -10.31 -9.02
CA LYS A 46 -6.77 -10.88 -9.91
C LYS A 46 -6.82 -10.14 -11.25
N THR A 47 -6.55 -8.83 -11.24
CA THR A 47 -6.54 -7.99 -12.44
C THR A 47 -5.23 -8.13 -13.21
N LEU A 48 -4.10 -8.21 -12.50
CA LEU A 48 -2.76 -8.30 -13.11
C LEU A 48 -2.43 -9.69 -13.66
N ARG A 49 -3.15 -10.73 -13.24
CA ARG A 49 -2.91 -12.12 -13.66
C ARG A 49 -2.89 -12.23 -15.19
N GLY A 50 -1.78 -12.75 -15.72
CA GLY A 50 -1.58 -12.96 -17.15
C GLY A 50 -0.89 -11.80 -17.87
N HIS A 51 -0.50 -10.74 -17.15
CA HIS A 51 0.29 -9.64 -17.66
C HIS A 51 1.75 -9.71 -17.19
N ASP A 52 2.65 -9.10 -17.96
CA ASP A 52 4.07 -8.96 -17.65
C ASP A 52 4.28 -7.78 -16.69
N VAL A 53 4.07 -8.04 -15.40
CA VAL A 53 4.20 -7.07 -14.29
C VAL A 53 4.90 -7.78 -13.14
N ASP A 54 6.07 -7.26 -12.76
CA ASP A 54 6.76 -7.70 -11.54
C ASP A 54 6.04 -7.08 -10.33
N TYR A 55 5.96 -7.78 -9.20
CA TYR A 55 5.22 -7.28 -8.04
C TYR A 55 5.82 -7.76 -6.71
N GLU A 56 5.49 -7.03 -5.65
CA GLU A 56 5.73 -7.43 -4.26
C GLU A 56 4.49 -7.15 -3.42
N THR A 57 4.17 -8.03 -2.47
CA THR A 57 2.95 -7.93 -1.66
C THR A 57 3.25 -7.52 -0.22
N PHE A 58 2.53 -6.51 0.27
CA PHE A 58 2.54 -6.06 1.66
C PHE A 58 1.11 -5.99 2.18
N ILE A 59 0.54 -7.16 2.47
CA ILE A 59 -0.84 -7.28 2.94
C ILE A 59 -0.83 -7.39 4.47
N PRO A 60 -1.62 -6.58 5.19
CA PRO A 60 -1.72 -6.70 6.65
C PRO A 60 -2.29 -8.08 7.03
N GLU A 61 -1.54 -8.83 7.85
CA GLU A 61 -1.92 -10.17 8.30
C GLU A 61 -3.04 -10.14 9.36
N HIS A 62 -3.19 -9.01 10.06
CA HIS A 62 -4.11 -8.83 11.17
C HIS A 62 -4.92 -7.55 10.97
N LEU A 63 -6.22 -7.72 10.72
CA LEU A 63 -7.22 -6.68 10.94
C LEU A 63 -7.63 -6.78 12.40
N ASP A 64 -7.56 -5.68 13.15
CA ASP A 64 -8.11 -5.64 14.50
C ASP A 64 -9.63 -5.88 14.42
N LEU A 65 -10.03 -7.08 14.81
CA LEU A 65 -11.41 -7.54 14.82
C LEU A 65 -11.87 -7.78 16.26
N ASP A 66 -11.15 -7.27 17.27
CA ASP A 66 -11.59 -7.35 18.66
C ASP A 66 -12.88 -6.54 18.83
N ALA A 67 -14.00 -7.22 18.59
CA ALA A 67 -15.34 -6.73 18.80
C ALA A 67 -15.60 -6.67 20.30
N VAL A 68 -15.13 -5.59 20.94
CA VAL A 68 -15.44 -5.32 22.34
C VAL A 68 -16.95 -5.11 22.51
N THR A 69 -17.56 -5.79 23.49
CA THR A 69 -18.98 -5.57 23.81
C THR A 69 -19.24 -4.10 24.18
N LEU A 70 -20.22 -3.47 23.52
CA LEU A 70 -20.74 -2.14 23.89
C LEU A 70 -21.67 -2.19 25.13
N ALA A 71 -21.89 -3.37 25.73
CA ALA A 71 -22.79 -3.52 26.87
C ALA A 71 -22.20 -2.88 28.14
N LEU A 72 -23.04 -2.11 28.84
CA LEU A 72 -22.69 -1.45 30.09
C LEU A 72 -22.22 -2.51 31.13
N ASN A 73 -21.04 -2.28 31.73
CA ASN A 73 -20.42 -3.13 32.75
C ASN A 73 -19.90 -4.51 32.30
N ASN A 74 -19.79 -4.79 30.99
CA ASN A 74 -19.09 -5.98 30.50
C ASN A 74 -17.78 -5.55 29.83
N ARG A 75 -16.65 -5.69 30.54
CA ARG A 75 -15.31 -5.42 30.00
C ARG A 75 -14.69 -6.75 29.58
N ASP A 76 -14.52 -6.95 28.28
CA ASP A 76 -13.68 -8.04 27.79
C ASP A 76 -12.21 -7.82 28.21
N LYS A 77 -11.45 -8.91 28.30
CA LYS A 77 -10.00 -8.81 28.45
C LYS A 77 -9.44 -8.22 27.16
N ILE A 78 -8.98 -6.98 27.23
CA ILE A 78 -8.24 -6.33 26.16
C ILE A 78 -6.98 -7.16 25.94
N SER A 79 -6.87 -7.79 24.77
CA SER A 79 -5.63 -8.41 24.33
C SER A 79 -4.71 -7.29 23.84
N ASP A 80 -3.40 -7.38 24.11
CA ASP A 80 -2.47 -6.44 23.50
C ASP A 80 -2.42 -6.75 22.00
N PRO A 81 -2.83 -5.81 21.13
CA PRO A 81 -2.83 -6.07 19.70
C PRO A 81 -1.40 -6.31 19.21
N PRO A 82 -1.18 -7.29 18.32
CA PRO A 82 0.15 -7.56 17.79
C PRO A 82 0.70 -6.32 17.05
N GLU A 83 2.01 -6.11 17.13
CA GLU A 83 2.66 -4.99 16.44
C GLU A 83 2.43 -5.09 14.91
N PRO A 84 1.90 -4.03 14.26
CA PRO A 84 1.73 -4.00 12.81
C PRO A 84 3.10 -3.84 12.14
N LYS A 85 3.54 -4.91 11.45
CA LYS A 85 4.87 -4.99 10.81
C LYS A 85 4.87 -4.67 9.32
N THR A 86 3.71 -4.72 8.66
CA THR A 86 3.60 -4.58 7.20
C THR A 86 4.24 -3.29 6.68
N TYR A 87 4.03 -2.14 7.34
CA TYR A 87 4.69 -0.89 6.96
C TYR A 87 6.22 -0.97 7.09
N ILE A 88 6.73 -1.54 8.18
CA ILE A 88 8.17 -1.65 8.44
C ILE A 88 8.83 -2.56 7.39
N GLU A 89 8.18 -3.64 7.01
CA GLU A 89 8.66 -4.57 5.99
C GLU A 89 8.69 -3.92 4.62
N PHE A 90 7.63 -3.17 4.27
CA PHE A 90 7.59 -2.36 3.06
C PHE A 90 8.71 -1.32 3.03
N GLU A 91 8.87 -0.54 4.10
CA GLU A 91 9.88 0.51 4.18
C GLU A 91 11.30 -0.07 4.06
N LYS A 92 11.59 -1.18 4.75
CA LYS A 92 12.86 -1.88 4.63
C LYS A 92 13.13 -2.34 3.19
N HIS A 93 12.12 -2.92 2.54
CA HIS A 93 12.23 -3.36 1.15
C HIS A 93 12.48 -2.17 0.21
N LEU A 94 11.72 -1.09 0.36
CA LEU A 94 11.88 0.10 -0.47
C LEU A 94 13.28 0.70 -0.31
N GLU A 95 13.73 0.89 0.94
CA GLU A 95 15.03 1.49 1.27
C GLU A 95 16.23 0.65 0.81
N SER A 96 16.14 -0.69 0.85
CA SER A 96 17.20 -1.54 0.31
C SER A 96 17.28 -1.42 -1.21
N HIS A 97 16.13 -1.48 -1.89
CA HIS A 97 16.07 -1.52 -3.35
C HIS A 97 16.32 -0.16 -4.02
N LEU A 98 16.10 0.95 -3.30
CA LEU A 98 16.51 2.29 -3.73
C LEU A 98 18.03 2.44 -3.82
N LYS A 99 18.80 1.69 -3.01
CA LYS A 99 20.27 1.75 -2.99
C LYS A 99 20.91 0.86 -4.05
N ASP A 100 20.25 -0.25 -4.38
CA ASP A 100 20.81 -1.32 -5.20
C ASP A 100 20.46 -1.19 -6.70
N GLY A 101 19.78 -0.11 -7.11
CA GLY A 101 19.39 0.11 -8.52
C GLY A 101 18.31 -0.86 -9.01
N PHE A 102 17.60 -1.52 -8.10
CA PHE A 102 16.56 -2.50 -8.45
C PHE A 102 15.45 -1.91 -9.32
N PHE A 103 15.17 -0.62 -9.16
CA PHE A 103 14.11 0.06 -9.91
C PHE A 103 14.52 0.52 -11.31
N ASP A 104 15.82 0.52 -11.64
CA ASP A 104 16.37 0.97 -12.92
C ASP A 104 15.72 0.35 -14.17
N PRO A 105 15.35 -0.94 -14.21
CA PRO A 105 14.71 -1.53 -15.38
C PRO A 105 13.22 -1.18 -15.51
N TYR A 106 12.58 -0.58 -14.49
CA TYR A 106 11.15 -0.27 -14.50
C TYR A 106 10.87 1.16 -14.93
N THR A 107 9.94 1.33 -15.85
CA THR A 107 9.45 2.64 -16.30
C THR A 107 8.26 3.11 -15.47
N VAL A 108 7.52 2.16 -14.89
CA VAL A 108 6.30 2.41 -14.12
C VAL A 108 6.41 1.67 -12.79
N ILE A 109 6.21 2.40 -11.70
CA ILE A 109 6.14 1.86 -10.34
C ILE A 109 4.75 2.17 -9.81
N GLY A 110 3.99 1.13 -9.46
CA GLY A 110 2.64 1.21 -8.91
C GLY A 110 2.60 1.04 -7.39
N LEU A 111 1.56 1.61 -6.78
CA LEU A 111 1.15 1.39 -5.39
C LEU A 111 -0.35 1.04 -5.41
N ASP A 112 -0.70 -0.25 -5.37
CA ASP A 112 -2.08 -0.73 -5.46
C ASP A 112 -2.57 -1.46 -4.19
N SER A 113 -3.48 -0.94 -3.38
CA SER A 113 -4.12 0.36 -3.46
C SER A 113 -3.50 1.35 -2.48
N ILE A 114 -3.41 2.62 -2.88
CA ILE A 114 -2.96 3.70 -1.99
C ILE A 114 -3.85 3.82 -0.74
N THR A 115 -5.14 3.46 -0.84
CA THR A 115 -6.06 3.46 0.29
C THR A 115 -5.63 2.44 1.33
N THR A 116 -5.33 1.20 0.93
CA THR A 116 -4.86 0.17 1.85
C THR A 116 -3.48 0.48 2.40
N PHE A 117 -2.58 1.02 1.58
CA PHE A 117 -1.27 1.49 2.05
C PHE A 117 -1.41 2.55 3.15
N THR A 118 -2.30 3.52 2.97
CA THR A 118 -2.54 4.58 3.97
C THR A 118 -3.07 3.99 5.28
N SER A 119 -3.93 2.97 5.22
CA SER A 119 -4.37 2.24 6.42
C SER A 119 -3.21 1.55 7.13
N VAL A 120 -2.34 0.86 6.40
CA VAL A 120 -1.14 0.20 6.95
C VAL A 120 -0.19 1.20 7.63
N VAL A 121 -0.04 2.41 7.09
CA VAL A 121 0.73 3.50 7.71
C VAL A 121 0.07 3.97 9.00
N LEU A 122 -1.25 4.19 8.98
CA LEU A 122 -2.01 4.64 10.15
C LEU A 122 -1.97 3.62 11.28
N ASP A 123 -2.12 2.33 10.97
CA ASP A 123 -2.00 1.24 11.94
C ASP A 123 -0.67 1.32 12.69
N ARG A 124 0.43 1.59 11.96
CA ARG A 124 1.75 1.77 12.58
C ARG A 124 1.82 3.00 13.48
N ILE A 125 1.33 4.15 13.02
CA ILE A 125 1.34 5.39 13.82
C ILE A 125 0.52 5.21 15.09
N GLN A 126 -0.67 4.64 14.96
CA GLN A 126 -1.57 4.38 16.08
C GLN A 126 -0.96 3.41 17.08
N HIS A 127 -0.30 2.33 16.62
CA HIS A 127 0.42 1.42 17.50
C HIS A 127 1.54 2.13 18.28
N LEU A 128 2.35 2.96 17.62
CA LEU A 128 3.41 3.75 18.28
C LEU A 128 2.83 4.71 19.33
N ASN A 129 1.65 5.27 19.07
CA ASN A 129 0.95 6.16 19.98
C ASN A 129 0.13 5.42 21.07
N GLY A 130 0.13 4.08 21.09
CA GLY A 130 -0.64 3.27 22.04
C GLY A 130 -2.16 3.28 21.80
N ARG A 131 -2.59 3.55 20.56
CA ARG A 131 -3.98 3.78 20.14
C ARG A 131 -4.39 2.92 18.94
N PHE A 132 -3.76 1.75 18.79
CA PHE A 132 -4.08 0.81 17.72
C PHE A 132 -5.57 0.43 17.73
N GLY A 133 -6.20 0.39 16.56
CA GLY A 133 -7.63 0.07 16.42
C GLY A 133 -8.58 1.24 16.74
N GLU A 134 -8.08 2.39 17.21
CA GLU A 134 -8.90 3.57 17.44
C GLU A 134 -9.21 4.33 16.15
N HIS A 135 -10.21 5.22 16.21
CA HIS A 135 -10.45 6.15 15.10
C HIS A 135 -9.28 7.14 14.94
N PRO A 136 -8.84 7.41 13.69
CA PRO A 136 -7.81 8.41 13.42
C PRO A 136 -8.20 9.79 13.94
N THR A 137 -7.23 10.49 14.50
CA THR A 137 -7.34 11.85 15.03
C THR A 137 -6.25 12.76 14.45
N VAL A 138 -6.35 14.06 14.69
CA VAL A 138 -5.34 15.04 14.25
C VAL A 138 -3.95 14.75 14.83
N ALA A 139 -3.87 14.11 16.00
CA ALA A 139 -2.60 13.72 16.62
C ALA A 139 -1.86 12.63 15.81
N ASP A 140 -2.57 11.85 15.00
CA ASP A 140 -2.01 10.74 14.22
C ASP A 140 -1.37 11.20 12.89
N ASN A 141 -1.17 12.52 12.72
CA ASN A 141 -0.32 13.07 11.66
C ASN A 141 1.18 12.90 11.94
N VAL A 142 1.53 12.57 13.20
CA VAL A 142 2.91 12.35 13.64
C VAL A 142 2.94 11.16 14.60
N ALA A 143 4.02 10.38 14.54
CA ALA A 143 4.37 9.46 15.62
C ALA A 143 5.10 10.27 16.70
N THR A 144 4.67 10.15 17.96
CA THR A 144 5.30 10.83 19.12
C THR A 144 6.07 9.88 20.01
#